data_AF-A0A960I4N7-F1
#
_entry.id   AF-A0A960I4N7-F1
#
_cell.length_a   1.000
_cell.length_b   1.000
_cell.length_c   1.000
_cell.angle_alpha   90.00
_cell.angle_beta   90.00
_cell.angle_gamma   90.00
#
_symmetry.space_group_name_H-M   'P 1'
#
loop_
_entity.id
_entity.type
_entity.pdbx_description
1 polymer ?
#
loop_
_entity_poly.entity_id
_entity_poly.type
_entity_poly.pdbx_seq_one_letter_code
_entity_poly.pdbx_strand_id
1 'polypeptide(L)'
;PGAATTEYDLEDWPERERDAAERALTRQGIPFRWEGSALVVHTDDEDVVDSLLDMVENGEVGQADDPEDLEGDDRLPFEILSVFFLAGERLRRDPLDAGGLEQLLEAVDATESERPPYGVDPRLWARVCELADELTGALVDEDTPDEDLAMEVAEELHDLLRPYI
;
A
#
# COMPACT_ATOMS: atom_id res chain seq x y z
N PRO A 1 41.31 8.59 25.84
CA PRO A 1 40.21 8.54 26.84
C PRO A 1 39.16 7.59 26.28
N GLY A 2 38.73 6.57 27.02
CA GLY A 2 37.60 5.75 26.58
C GLY A 2 36.38 6.64 26.54
N ALA A 3 35.72 6.73 25.38
CA ALA A 3 34.42 7.37 25.31
C ALA A 3 33.47 6.59 26.23
N ALA A 4 32.67 7.29 27.02
CA ALA A 4 31.63 6.64 27.80
C ALA A 4 30.63 5.97 26.84
N THR A 5 30.20 4.77 27.18
CA THR A 5 29.24 3.99 26.41
C THR A 5 28.06 3.62 27.29
N THR A 6 26.86 3.70 26.73
CA THR A 6 25.61 3.32 27.35
C THR A 6 25.14 1.99 26.74
N GLU A 7 24.66 1.07 27.57
CA GLU A 7 24.18 -0.26 27.18
C GLU A 7 22.68 -0.36 27.40
N TYR A 8 21.97 -0.85 26.37
CA TYR A 8 20.54 -1.12 26.38
C TYR A 8 20.32 -2.62 26.28
N ASP A 9 19.68 -3.20 27.29
CA ASP A 9 19.31 -4.60 27.27
C ASP A 9 18.01 -4.79 26.50
N LEU A 10 18.10 -5.39 25.32
CA LEU A 10 16.97 -5.62 24.42
C LEU A 10 16.63 -7.11 24.37
N GLU A 11 16.92 -7.88 25.42
CA GLU A 11 16.70 -9.35 25.46
C GLU A 11 15.23 -9.75 25.28
N ASP A 12 14.31 -8.90 25.70
CA ASP A 12 12.86 -9.12 25.58
C ASP A 12 12.32 -8.74 24.20
N TRP A 13 13.09 -7.98 23.41
CA TRP A 13 12.66 -7.53 22.10
C TRP A 13 12.74 -8.66 21.05
N PRO A 14 11.69 -8.89 20.24
CA PRO A 14 11.76 -9.73 19.06
C PRO A 14 12.86 -9.30 18.08
N GLU A 15 13.35 -10.27 17.30
CA GLU A 15 14.42 -10.06 16.31
C GLU A 15 14.09 -8.94 15.31
N ARG A 16 12.81 -8.78 14.95
CA ARG A 16 12.34 -7.72 14.04
C ARG A 16 12.53 -6.32 14.62
N GLU A 17 12.25 -6.12 15.91
CA GLU A 17 12.42 -4.83 16.57
C GLU A 17 13.91 -4.51 16.76
N ARG A 18 14.74 -5.50 17.08
CA ARG A 18 16.19 -5.32 17.14
C ARG A 18 16.79 -4.92 15.79
N ASP A 19 16.33 -5.55 14.71
CA ASP A 19 16.75 -5.20 13.34
C ASP A 19 16.29 -3.79 12.96
N ALA A 20 15.06 -3.40 13.32
CA ALA A 20 14.56 -2.04 13.12
C ALA A 20 15.39 -1.00 13.89
N ALA A 21 15.75 -1.28 15.14
CA ALA A 21 16.64 -0.43 15.93
C ALA A 21 18.02 -0.27 15.27
N GLU A 22 18.63 -1.37 14.81
CA GLU A 22 19.92 -1.34 14.10
C GLU A 22 19.87 -0.47 12.84
N ARG A 23 18.83 -0.62 12.02
CA ARG A 23 18.62 0.19 10.81
C ARG A 23 18.45 1.67 11.15
N ALA A 24 17.66 1.98 12.18
CA ALA A 24 17.40 3.35 12.62
C ALA A 24 18.69 4.06 13.08
N LEU A 25 19.52 3.37 13.87
CA LEU A 25 20.83 3.87 14.32
C LEU A 25 21.79 4.09 13.16
N THR A 26 21.84 3.14 12.22
CA THR A 26 22.66 3.26 11.00
C THR A 26 22.24 4.46 10.16
N ARG A 27 20.92 4.70 10.01
CA ARG A 27 20.37 5.83 9.26
C ARG A 27 20.73 7.18 9.88
N GLN A 28 20.72 7.26 11.21
CA GLN A 28 21.16 8.45 11.96
C GLN A 28 22.68 8.60 12.01
N GLY A 29 23.43 7.60 11.53
CA GLY A 29 24.90 7.59 11.55
C GLY A 29 25.48 7.43 12.95
N ILE A 30 24.72 6.85 13.88
CA ILE A 30 25.13 6.67 15.27
C ILE A 30 26.02 5.42 15.35
N PRO A 31 27.25 5.52 15.91
CA PRO A 31 28.09 4.35 16.12
C PRO A 31 27.52 3.46 17.23
N PHE A 32 27.19 2.21 16.89
CA PHE A 32 26.70 1.21 17.84
C PHE A 32 27.47 -0.11 17.73
N ARG A 33 27.31 -0.96 18.75
CA ARG A 33 27.79 -2.34 18.79
C ARG A 33 26.78 -3.21 19.51
N TRP A 34 26.53 -4.41 18.98
CA TRP A 34 25.78 -5.44 19.68
C TRP A 34 26.70 -6.33 20.54
N GLU A 35 26.31 -6.56 21.78
CA GLU A 35 26.90 -7.54 22.70
C GLU A 35 25.82 -8.55 23.10
N GLY A 36 25.69 -9.62 22.29
CA GLY A 36 24.59 -10.58 22.46
C GLY A 36 23.26 -9.94 22.04
N SER A 37 22.36 -9.75 23.01
CA SER A 37 21.08 -9.04 22.84
C SER A 37 21.11 -7.61 23.37
N ALA A 38 22.26 -7.15 23.89
CA ALA A 38 22.42 -5.78 24.38
C ALA A 38 23.01 -4.87 23.29
N LEU A 39 22.44 -3.68 23.14
CA LEU A 39 22.91 -2.64 22.25
C LEU A 39 23.78 -1.65 23.02
N VAL A 40 25.04 -1.48 22.60
CA VAL A 40 26.00 -0.56 23.20
C VAL A 40 26.24 0.61 22.26
N VAL A 41 26.03 1.83 22.75
CA VAL A 41 26.20 3.09 22.01
C VAL A 41 27.10 4.06 22.77
N HIS A 42 27.49 5.17 22.14
CA HIS A 42 28.15 6.26 22.85
C HIS A 42 27.17 7.01 23.76
N THR A 43 27.59 7.33 24.98
CA THR A 43 26.76 8.07 25.95
C THR A 43 26.37 9.47 25.45
N ASP A 44 27.15 10.09 24.56
CA ASP A 44 26.78 11.36 23.91
C ASP A 44 25.54 11.24 23.00
N ASP A 45 25.26 10.04 22.49
CA ASP A 45 24.14 9.75 21.60
C ASP A 45 22.95 9.11 22.35
N GLU A 46 23.03 8.98 23.68
CA GLU A 46 22.04 8.32 24.54
C GLU A 46 20.63 8.88 24.34
N ASP A 47 20.45 10.20 24.40
CA ASP A 47 19.13 10.85 24.23
C ASP A 47 18.48 10.53 22.87
N VAL A 48 19.31 10.45 21.82
CA VAL A 48 18.83 10.14 20.47
C VAL A 48 18.48 8.66 20.37
N VAL A 49 19.31 7.80 20.95
CA VAL A 49 19.10 6.35 20.95
C VAL A 49 17.86 5.99 21.76
N ASP A 50 17.64 6.58 22.93
CA ASP A 50 16.43 6.41 23.74
C ASP A 50 15.17 6.76 22.92
N SER A 51 15.19 7.90 22.23
CA SER A 51 14.08 8.33 21.40
C SER A 51 13.82 7.37 20.24
N LEU A 52 14.88 6.81 19.66
CA LEU A 52 14.76 5.81 18.58
C LEU A 52 14.22 4.49 19.12
N LEU A 53 14.70 4.02 20.27
CA LEU A 53 14.23 2.79 20.88
C LEU A 53 12.76 2.90 21.29
N ASP A 54 12.34 4.01 21.91
CA ASP A 54 10.92 4.26 22.19
C ASP A 54 10.08 4.24 20.89
N MET A 55 10.57 4.85 19.82
CA MET A 55 9.92 4.80 18.51
C MET A 55 9.85 3.37 17.93
N VAL A 56 10.83 2.50 18.20
CA VAL A 56 10.79 1.08 17.77
C VAL A 56 9.75 0.32 18.59
N GLU A 57 9.77 0.48 19.91
CA GLU A 57 8.88 -0.20 20.85
C GLU A 57 7.41 0.17 20.59
N ASN A 58 7.14 1.43 20.22
CA ASN A 58 5.81 1.89 19.81
C ASN A 58 5.44 1.50 18.37
N GLY A 59 6.33 0.84 17.62
CA GLY A 59 6.11 0.42 16.23
C GLY A 59 6.22 1.55 15.19
N GLU A 60 6.72 2.72 15.58
CA GLU A 60 6.79 3.93 14.74
C GLU A 60 8.00 3.96 13.78
N VAL A 61 9.07 3.18 14.01
CA VAL A 61 10.23 3.06 13.07
C VAL A 61 10.31 1.74 12.30
N GLY A 62 9.32 0.86 12.43
CA GLY A 62 9.35 -0.47 11.81
C GLY A 62 8.95 -0.55 10.33
N GLN A 63 8.45 0.52 9.72
CA GLN A 63 7.60 0.38 8.52
C GLN A 63 8.06 1.09 7.23
N ALA A 64 9.37 1.34 7.05
CA ALA A 64 9.82 2.06 5.84
C ALA A 64 10.66 1.26 4.83
N ASP A 65 11.16 0.07 5.16
CA ASP A 65 12.15 -0.60 4.28
C ASP A 65 11.99 -2.13 4.13
N ASP A 66 10.83 -2.69 4.47
CA ASP A 66 10.43 -4.03 4.05
C ASP A 66 9.24 -3.91 3.08
N PRO A 67 9.39 -4.21 1.77
CA PRO A 67 8.28 -4.11 0.80
C PRO A 67 7.14 -5.14 1.05
N GLU A 68 7.24 -5.96 2.10
CA GLU A 68 6.27 -7.00 2.42
C GLU A 68 5.46 -6.74 3.71
N ASP A 69 5.70 -5.63 4.44
CA ASP A 69 5.04 -5.34 5.72
C ASP A 69 4.41 -3.93 5.78
N LEU A 70 3.80 -3.51 4.65
CA LEU A 70 2.74 -2.47 4.69
C LEU A 70 1.47 -3.08 5.30
N GLU A 71 1.48 -3.34 6.61
CA GLU A 71 0.27 -3.38 7.43
C GLU A 71 -0.08 -1.94 7.89
N GLY A 72 -0.08 -0.99 6.95
CA GLY A 72 -1.20 -0.07 6.89
C GLY A 72 -2.38 -0.88 6.36
N ASP A 73 -3.62 -0.53 6.70
CA ASP A 73 -4.79 -1.14 6.06
C ASP A 73 -4.89 -0.67 4.59
N ASP A 74 -3.85 -0.88 3.77
CA ASP A 74 -3.80 -0.71 2.32
C ASP A 74 -4.56 -1.85 1.60
N ARG A 75 -5.42 -2.55 2.33
CA ARG A 75 -6.32 -3.55 1.78
C ARG A 75 -7.52 -2.81 1.21
N LEU A 76 -7.75 -2.98 -0.08
CA LEU A 76 -8.90 -2.39 -0.73
C LEU A 76 -10.21 -2.81 -0.02
N PRO A 77 -11.09 -1.85 0.31
CA PRO A 77 -12.39 -2.17 0.89
C PRO A 77 -13.21 -2.97 -0.13
N PHE A 78 -14.08 -3.87 0.36
CA PHE A 78 -15.00 -4.61 -0.52
C PHE A 78 -15.89 -3.66 -1.36
N GLU A 79 -16.13 -2.45 -0.86
CA GLU A 79 -16.85 -1.37 -1.55
C GLU A 79 -16.21 -0.95 -2.88
N ILE A 80 -14.92 -1.25 -3.11
CA ILE A 80 -14.26 -0.95 -4.39
C ILE A 80 -14.93 -1.67 -5.57
N LEU A 81 -15.44 -2.90 -5.37
CA LEU A 81 -16.20 -3.61 -6.40
C LEU A 81 -17.50 -2.87 -6.73
N SER A 82 -18.16 -2.30 -5.72
CA SER A 82 -19.36 -1.48 -5.91
C SER A 82 -19.06 -0.19 -6.68
N VAL A 83 -17.88 0.40 -6.47
CA VAL A 83 -17.43 1.58 -7.24
C VAL A 83 -17.23 1.23 -8.70
N PHE A 84 -16.48 0.16 -9.02
CA PHE A 84 -16.32 -0.32 -10.41
C PHE A 84 -17.66 -0.66 -11.07
N PHE A 85 -18.55 -1.34 -10.33
CA PHE A 85 -19.89 -1.67 -10.83
C PHE A 85 -20.70 -0.41 -11.15
N LEU A 86 -20.70 0.59 -10.28
CA LEU A 86 -21.44 1.83 -10.48
C LEU A 86 -20.84 2.66 -11.63
N ALA A 87 -19.51 2.74 -11.71
CA ALA A 87 -18.82 3.40 -12.81
C ALA A 87 -19.16 2.73 -14.16
N GLY A 88 -19.05 1.40 -14.25
CA GLY A 88 -19.45 0.64 -15.43
C GLY A 88 -20.94 0.81 -15.79
N GLU A 89 -21.83 0.83 -14.79
CA GLU A 89 -23.27 1.05 -15.06
C GLU A 89 -23.57 2.44 -15.63
N ARG A 90 -22.83 3.47 -15.18
CA ARG A 90 -22.96 4.83 -15.70
C ARG A 90 -22.41 4.92 -17.11
N LEU A 91 -21.19 4.43 -17.33
CA LEU A 91 -20.49 4.50 -18.61
C LEU A 91 -21.18 3.66 -19.70
N ARG A 92 -21.80 2.52 -19.38
CA ARG A 92 -22.64 1.80 -20.35
C ARG A 92 -23.88 2.59 -20.78
N ARG A 93 -24.45 3.42 -19.91
CA ARG A 93 -25.64 4.24 -20.24
C ARG A 93 -25.26 5.53 -20.96
N ASP A 94 -24.15 6.12 -20.57
CA ASP A 94 -23.60 7.35 -21.12
C ASP A 94 -22.06 7.25 -21.06
N PRO A 95 -21.39 6.86 -22.18
CA PRO A 95 -19.95 6.62 -22.19
C PRO A 95 -19.12 7.89 -21.94
N LEU A 96 -19.73 9.07 -22.08
CA LEU A 96 -19.09 10.36 -21.82
C LEU A 96 -19.57 10.99 -20.49
N ASP A 97 -20.15 10.19 -19.59
CA ASP A 97 -20.54 10.65 -18.26
C ASP A 97 -19.29 11.02 -17.45
N ALA A 98 -19.05 12.32 -17.31
CA ALA A 98 -17.88 12.86 -16.61
C ALA A 98 -17.75 12.33 -15.16
N GLY A 99 -18.87 12.10 -14.47
CA GLY A 99 -18.84 11.57 -13.10
C GLY A 99 -18.54 10.08 -13.05
N GLY A 100 -18.94 9.30 -14.05
CA GLY A 100 -18.59 7.90 -14.21
C GLY A 100 -17.12 7.72 -14.56
N LEU A 101 -16.60 8.57 -15.45
CA LEU A 101 -15.19 8.57 -15.83
C LEU A 101 -14.27 8.97 -14.67
N GLU A 102 -14.61 10.04 -13.94
CA GLU A 102 -13.84 10.46 -12.76
C GLU A 102 -13.79 9.36 -11.69
N GLN A 103 -14.92 8.74 -11.38
CA GLN A 103 -14.98 7.60 -10.45
C GLN A 103 -14.17 6.40 -10.93
N LEU A 104 -14.19 6.10 -12.23
CA LEU A 104 -13.42 5.00 -12.79
C LEU A 104 -11.91 5.28 -12.68
N LEU A 105 -11.47 6.47 -13.05
CA LEU A 105 -10.06 6.86 -12.99
C LEU A 105 -9.53 6.88 -11.56
N GLU A 106 -10.32 7.42 -10.61
CA GLU A 106 -9.97 7.39 -9.19
C GLU A 106 -9.89 5.94 -8.67
N ALA A 107 -10.83 5.08 -9.06
CA ALA A 107 -10.80 3.68 -8.66
C ALA A 107 -9.60 2.94 -9.24
N VAL A 108 -9.26 3.13 -10.52
CA VAL A 108 -8.09 2.50 -11.15
C VAL A 108 -6.80 2.97 -10.47
N ASP A 109 -6.62 4.28 -10.25
CA ASP A 109 -5.43 4.84 -9.61
C ASP A 109 -5.25 4.36 -8.15
N ALA A 110 -6.36 4.16 -7.44
CA ALA A 110 -6.34 3.67 -6.07
C ALA A 110 -6.12 2.14 -5.97
N THR A 111 -6.12 1.40 -7.08
CA THR A 111 -6.13 -0.07 -7.09
C THR A 111 -4.88 -0.67 -7.73
N GLU A 112 -4.40 -1.78 -7.14
CA GLU A 112 -3.30 -2.56 -7.71
C GLU A 112 -3.81 -3.94 -8.17
N SER A 113 -3.56 -4.30 -9.42
CA SER A 113 -4.00 -5.59 -10.01
C SER A 113 -3.43 -6.82 -9.29
N GLU A 114 -2.33 -6.66 -8.56
CA GLU A 114 -1.68 -7.71 -7.77
C GLU A 114 -2.28 -7.88 -6.36
N ARG A 115 -3.13 -6.94 -5.91
CA ARG A 115 -3.69 -6.90 -4.55
C ARG A 115 -5.22 -6.89 -4.57
N PRO A 116 -5.88 -8.07 -4.59
CA PRO A 116 -7.33 -8.14 -4.56
C PRO A 116 -7.92 -7.75 -3.19
N PRO A 117 -9.12 -7.17 -3.14
CA PRO A 117 -9.87 -6.95 -1.91
C PRO A 117 -10.24 -8.26 -1.20
N TYR A 118 -10.50 -8.18 0.11
CA TYR A 118 -10.76 -9.36 0.95
C TYR A 118 -11.99 -10.15 0.45
N GLY A 119 -11.81 -11.46 0.24
CA GLY A 119 -12.87 -12.36 -0.23
C GLY A 119 -13.09 -12.37 -1.74
N VAL A 120 -12.26 -11.68 -2.52
CA VAL A 120 -12.31 -11.66 -3.98
C VAL A 120 -11.26 -12.57 -4.58
N ASP A 121 -11.66 -13.37 -5.58
CA ASP A 121 -10.74 -14.25 -6.31
C ASP A 121 -9.69 -13.43 -7.08
N PRO A 122 -8.39 -13.73 -6.97
CA PRO A 122 -7.34 -12.97 -7.67
C PRO A 122 -7.50 -12.93 -9.19
N ARG A 123 -8.06 -14.00 -9.77
CA ARG A 123 -8.34 -14.07 -11.22
C ARG A 123 -9.49 -13.16 -11.65
N LEU A 124 -10.50 -13.04 -10.79
CA LEU A 124 -11.62 -12.13 -11.01
C LEU A 124 -11.12 -10.69 -10.91
N TRP A 125 -10.35 -10.40 -9.88
CA TRP A 125 -9.76 -9.08 -9.67
C TRP A 125 -8.89 -8.62 -10.83
N ALA A 126 -7.95 -9.47 -11.27
CA ALA A 126 -7.13 -9.16 -12.42
C ALA A 126 -7.97 -8.81 -13.66
N ARG A 127 -9.09 -9.53 -13.89
CA ARG A 127 -10.00 -9.25 -15.00
C ARG A 127 -10.76 -7.93 -14.84
N VAL A 128 -11.17 -7.58 -13.62
CA VAL A 128 -11.82 -6.30 -13.31
C VAL A 128 -10.87 -5.14 -13.61
N CYS A 129 -9.62 -5.22 -13.15
CA CYS A 129 -8.60 -4.22 -13.45
C CYS A 129 -8.35 -4.11 -14.96
N GLU A 130 -8.19 -5.25 -15.67
CA GLU A 130 -7.99 -5.27 -17.12
C GLU A 130 -9.10 -4.54 -17.89
N LEU A 131 -10.36 -4.77 -17.51
CA LEU A 131 -11.52 -4.12 -18.13
C LEU A 131 -11.60 -2.63 -17.77
N ALA A 132 -11.23 -2.26 -16.55
CA ALA A 132 -11.20 -0.86 -16.13
C ALA A 132 -10.09 -0.09 -16.88
N ASP A 133 -8.89 -0.67 -17.02
CA ASP A 133 -7.81 -0.11 -17.82
C ASP A 133 -8.22 0.06 -19.29
N GLU A 134 -8.83 -0.96 -19.89
CA GLU A 134 -9.31 -0.91 -21.28
C GLU A 134 -10.36 0.20 -21.48
N LEU A 135 -11.29 0.34 -20.51
CA LEU A 135 -12.31 1.38 -20.52
C LEU A 135 -11.71 2.79 -20.37
N THR A 136 -10.73 2.97 -19.50
CA THR A 136 -10.03 4.27 -19.37
C THR A 136 -9.22 4.60 -20.63
N GLY A 137 -8.54 3.62 -21.23
CA GLY A 137 -7.79 3.80 -22.47
C GLY A 137 -8.68 4.22 -23.62
N ALA A 138 -9.85 3.58 -23.79
CA ALA A 138 -10.82 3.93 -24.82
C ALA A 138 -11.37 5.36 -24.69
N LEU A 139 -11.47 5.87 -23.45
CA LEU A 139 -12.07 7.18 -23.15
C LEU A 139 -11.07 8.32 -23.02
N VAL A 140 -9.82 8.05 -22.62
CA VAL A 140 -8.84 9.07 -22.21
C VAL A 140 -7.60 9.11 -23.11
N ASP A 141 -7.11 7.98 -23.61
CA ASP A 141 -5.85 7.93 -24.36
C ASP A 141 -6.02 8.31 -25.85
N GLU A 142 -7.21 8.14 -26.42
CA GLU A 142 -7.45 8.41 -27.84
C GLU A 142 -7.78 9.89 -28.14
N ASP A 143 -7.28 10.42 -29.26
CA ASP A 143 -7.62 11.76 -29.80
C ASP A 143 -9.15 11.94 -30.00
N THR A 144 -9.88 10.82 -30.08
CA THR A 144 -11.35 10.77 -30.06
C THR A 144 -11.76 9.52 -29.27
N PRO A 145 -12.61 9.63 -28.23
CA PRO A 145 -13.00 8.49 -27.42
C PRO A 145 -13.79 7.48 -28.25
N ASP A 146 -13.46 6.19 -28.10
CA ASP A 146 -14.19 5.10 -28.74
C ASP A 146 -15.40 4.72 -27.86
N GLU A 147 -16.51 5.42 -28.10
CA GLU A 147 -17.77 5.25 -27.36
C GLU A 147 -18.34 3.83 -27.50
N ASP A 148 -18.22 3.22 -28.68
CA ASP A 148 -18.72 1.86 -28.95
C ASP A 148 -17.93 0.83 -28.14
N LEU A 149 -16.59 0.92 -28.15
CA LEU A 149 -15.73 0.07 -27.33
C LEU A 149 -15.99 0.30 -25.83
N ALA A 150 -16.06 1.56 -25.40
CA ALA A 150 -16.31 1.90 -24.00
C ALA A 150 -17.64 1.32 -23.49
N MET A 151 -18.71 1.35 -24.30
CA MET A 151 -19.99 0.75 -23.94
C MET A 151 -19.90 -0.79 -23.84
N GLU A 152 -19.22 -1.46 -24.78
CA GLU A 152 -19.01 -2.93 -24.72
C GLU A 152 -18.24 -3.34 -23.46
N VAL A 153 -17.12 -2.66 -23.18
CA VAL A 153 -16.26 -2.96 -22.02
C VAL A 153 -16.98 -2.66 -20.71
N ALA A 154 -17.70 -1.54 -20.63
CA ALA A 154 -18.49 -1.18 -19.46
C ALA A 154 -19.63 -2.18 -19.20
N GLU A 155 -20.24 -2.76 -20.25
CA GLU A 155 -21.23 -3.83 -20.11
C GLU A 155 -20.60 -5.12 -19.57
N GLU A 156 -19.44 -5.51 -20.09
CA GLU A 156 -18.74 -6.70 -19.61
C GLU A 156 -18.32 -6.56 -18.14
N LEU A 157 -17.75 -5.40 -17.77
CA LEU A 157 -17.39 -5.09 -16.38
C LEU A 157 -18.61 -5.16 -15.44
N HIS A 158 -19.76 -4.61 -15.88
CA HIS A 158 -21.00 -4.63 -15.12
C HIS A 158 -21.53 -6.05 -14.88
N ASP A 159 -21.60 -6.87 -15.93
CA ASP A 159 -22.11 -8.24 -15.84
C ASP A 159 -21.18 -9.15 -15.02
N LEU A 160 -19.86 -8.91 -15.08
CA LEU A 160 -18.86 -9.64 -14.29
C LEU A 160 -19.02 -9.38 -12.78
N LEU A 161 -19.32 -8.14 -12.39
CA LEU A 161 -19.44 -7.72 -11.00
C LEU A 161 -20.85 -7.94 -10.41
N ARG A 162 -21.87 -8.02 -11.26
CA ARG A 162 -23.28 -8.25 -10.87
C ARG A 162 -23.53 -9.36 -9.84
N PRO A 163 -22.87 -10.55 -9.87
CA PRO A 163 -23.12 -11.60 -8.88
C PRO A 163 -22.49 -11.31 -7.49
N TYR A 164 -21.66 -10.27 -7.37
CA TYR A 164 -20.94 -9.90 -6.15
C TYR A 164 -21.56 -8.69 -5.41
N ILE A 165 -22.59 -8.07 -5.98
CA ILE A 165 -23.37 -6.94 -5.42
C ILE A 165 -24.78 -7.41 -5.03
#